data_AF-A0A915N4G6-F1
#
_entry.id   AF-A0A915N4G6-F1
#
_cell.length_a   1.000
_cell.length_b   1.000
_cell.length_c   1.000
_cell.angle_alpha   90.00
_cell.angle_beta   90.00
_cell.angle_gamma   90.00
#
_symmetry.space_group_name_H-M   'P 1'
#
loop_
_entity.id
_entity.type
_entity.pdbx_description
1 polymer ?
#
loop_
_entity_poly.entity_id
_entity_poly.type
_entity_poly.pdbx_seq_one_letter_code
_entity_poly.pdbx_strand_id
1 'polypeptide(L)'
;MVLDSDIIKFLIASDIHAGYGENKQYIGNDSFESLREVLSNAKEAKVDFVLLAGDLFHENHPSRETQLKVVRLLRTYCTKGEKPDLDFVSDPTINFQHSNFPSVNYLDDNLRITVPIFTIHGNHDD
;
A
#
# COMPACT_ATOMS: atom_id res chain seq x y z
N MET A 1 -3.13 -32.44 -3.28
CA MET A 1 -2.63 -31.34 -4.13
C MET A 1 -3.20 -30.07 -3.56
N VAL A 2 -2.38 -29.06 -3.29
CA VAL A 2 -2.86 -27.73 -2.90
C VAL A 2 -3.37 -27.07 -4.17
N LEU A 3 -4.61 -26.57 -4.18
CA LEU A 3 -5.12 -25.78 -5.30
C LEU A 3 -4.54 -24.37 -5.18
N ASP A 4 -4.29 -23.69 -6.30
CA ASP A 4 -3.83 -22.29 -6.27
C ASP A 4 -4.79 -21.37 -5.50
N SER A 5 -6.09 -21.73 -5.42
CA SER A 5 -7.11 -21.03 -4.62
C SER A 5 -6.92 -21.16 -3.11
N ASP A 6 -6.10 -22.09 -2.64
CA ASP A 6 -5.81 -22.30 -1.22
C ASP A 6 -4.53 -21.55 -0.78
N ILE A 7 -3.85 -20.86 -1.70
CA ILE A 7 -2.58 -20.19 -1.47
C ILE A 7 -2.78 -18.68 -1.45
N ILE A 8 -2.56 -18.08 -0.29
CA ILE A 8 -2.47 -16.63 -0.14
C ILE A 8 -1.05 -16.18 -0.49
N LYS A 9 -0.91 -15.38 -1.54
CA LYS A 9 0.32 -14.72 -1.96
C LYS A 9 0.28 -13.27 -1.51
N PHE A 10 1.29 -12.84 -0.78
CA PHE A 10 1.44 -11.44 -0.42
C PHE A 10 2.86 -10.96 -0.68
N LEU A 11 2.99 -9.66 -0.96
CA LEU A 11 4.28 -9.00 -1.04
C LEU A 11 4.54 -8.28 0.28
N ILE A 12 5.76 -8.41 0.81
CA ILE A 12 6.22 -7.66 1.97
C ILE A 12 7.30 -6.65 1.57
N ALA A 13 7.19 -5.42 2.07
CA ALA A 13 8.20 -4.37 1.95
C ALA A 13 8.22 -3.50 3.21
N SER A 14 9.29 -2.75 3.43
CA SER A 14 9.48 -1.87 4.59
C SER A 14 10.46 -0.76 4.25
N ASP A 15 10.47 0.31 5.04
CA ASP A 15 11.50 1.37 5.02
C ASP A 15 11.68 1.98 3.61
N ILE A 16 10.56 2.24 2.94
CA ILE A 16 10.56 2.82 1.59
C ILE A 16 11.06 4.27 1.62
N HIS A 17 10.76 5.00 2.69
CA HIS A 17 11.14 6.40 2.89
C HIS A 17 10.85 7.28 1.67
N ALA A 18 9.61 7.25 1.19
CA ALA A 18 9.14 8.12 0.12
C ALA A 18 9.39 9.60 0.49
N GLY A 19 10.08 10.32 -0.40
CA GLY A 19 10.51 11.69 -0.18
C GLY A 19 11.98 11.83 0.22
N TYR A 20 12.69 10.73 0.50
CA TYR A 20 14.13 10.79 0.77
C TYR A 20 14.89 11.43 -0.40
N GLY A 21 15.59 12.51 -0.11
CA GLY A 21 16.37 13.23 -1.11
C GLY A 21 15.54 14.00 -2.13
N GLU A 22 14.24 14.26 -1.90
CA GLU A 22 13.34 14.91 -2.87
C GLU A 22 13.86 16.24 -3.44
N ASN A 23 14.68 16.98 -2.68
CA ASN A 23 15.26 18.27 -3.08
C ASN A 23 16.60 18.15 -3.83
N LYS A 24 17.11 16.93 -4.04
CA LYS A 24 18.39 16.68 -4.72
C LYS A 24 18.16 16.36 -6.19
N GLN A 25 18.86 17.07 -7.07
CA GLN A 25 18.69 17.00 -8.53
C GLN A 25 18.75 15.58 -9.12
N TYR A 26 19.64 14.73 -8.62
CA TYR A 26 19.92 13.42 -9.24
C TYR A 26 19.21 12.23 -8.57
N ILE A 27 18.80 12.37 -7.30
CA ILE A 27 18.24 11.27 -6.52
C ILE A 27 16.82 11.54 -6.01
N GLY A 28 16.25 12.71 -6.31
CA GLY A 28 14.95 13.13 -5.77
C GLY A 28 13.76 12.30 -6.25
N ASN A 29 13.97 11.37 -7.18
CA ASN A 29 12.96 10.40 -7.61
C ASN A 29 13.21 8.96 -7.14
N ASP A 30 14.36 8.65 -6.53
CA ASP A 30 14.79 7.28 -6.26
C ASP A 30 13.83 6.53 -5.33
N SER A 31 13.39 7.20 -4.25
CA SER A 31 12.43 6.60 -3.30
C SER A 31 11.08 6.30 -3.96
N PHE A 32 10.63 7.16 -4.87
CA PHE A 32 9.35 6.98 -5.57
C PHE A 32 9.44 5.89 -6.62
N GLU A 33 10.59 5.79 -7.30
CA GLU A 33 10.84 4.71 -8.26
C GLU A 33 10.93 3.36 -7.56
N SER A 34 11.51 3.31 -6.36
CA SER A 34 11.54 2.11 -5.51
C SER A 34 10.12 1.70 -5.10
N LEU A 35 9.28 2.65 -4.64
CA LEU A 35 7.86 2.38 -4.35
C LEU A 35 7.11 1.91 -5.61
N ARG A 36 7.37 2.52 -6.77
CA ARG A 36 6.78 2.13 -8.04
C ARG A 36 7.13 0.68 -8.39
N GLU A 37 8.39 0.29 -8.21
CA GLU A 37 8.86 -1.07 -8.46
C GLU A 37 8.18 -2.08 -7.54
N VAL A 38 8.11 -1.81 -6.23
CA VAL A 38 7.40 -2.64 -5.25
C VAL A 38 5.95 -2.89 -5.67
N LEU A 39 5.22 -1.82 -6.03
CA LEU A 39 3.82 -1.91 -6.44
C LEU A 39 3.64 -2.58 -7.81
N SER A 40 4.58 -2.37 -8.74
CA SER A 40 4.61 -3.03 -10.04
C SER A 40 4.81 -4.54 -9.89
N ASN A 41 5.76 -4.94 -9.04
CA ASN A 41 6.06 -6.34 -8.76
C ASN A 41 4.89 -7.05 -8.08
N ALA A 42 4.22 -6.38 -7.11
CA ALA A 42 3.00 -6.89 -6.50
C ALA A 42 1.92 -7.20 -7.55
N LYS A 43 1.72 -6.27 -8.49
CA LYS A 43 0.75 -6.43 -9.57
C LYS A 43 1.12 -7.53 -10.56
N GLU A 44 2.37 -7.59 -10.98
CA GLU A 44 2.86 -8.59 -11.94
C GLU A 44 2.80 -10.01 -11.35
N ALA A 45 3.17 -10.16 -10.07
CA ALA A 45 3.09 -11.42 -9.35
C ALA A 45 1.65 -11.83 -8.98
N LYS A 46 0.65 -10.96 -9.21
CA LYS A 46 -0.76 -11.14 -8.82
C LYS A 46 -0.87 -11.56 -7.36
N VAL A 47 -0.29 -10.76 -6.47
CA VAL A 47 -0.44 -10.96 -5.03
C VAL A 47 -1.84 -10.57 -4.59
N ASP A 48 -2.34 -11.23 -3.56
CA ASP A 48 -3.65 -10.97 -2.96
C ASP A 48 -3.63 -9.69 -2.13
N PHE A 49 -2.50 -9.36 -1.50
CA PHE A 49 -2.29 -8.09 -0.80
C PHE A 49 -0.81 -7.71 -0.68
N VAL A 50 -0.56 -6.46 -0.30
CA VAL A 50 0.76 -5.95 0.10
C VAL A 50 0.77 -5.66 1.60
N LEU A 51 1.86 -6.03 2.26
CA LEU A 51 2.16 -5.67 3.64
C LEU A 51 3.35 -4.71 3.69
N LEU A 52 3.12 -3.50 4.17
CA LEU A 52 4.15 -2.51 4.43
C LEU A 52 4.47 -2.48 5.93
N ALA A 53 5.72 -2.74 6.31
CA ALA A 53 6.12 -2.89 7.70
C ALA A 53 6.60 -1.58 8.37
N GLY A 54 6.18 -0.42 7.85
CA GLY A 54 6.49 0.90 8.40
C GLY A 54 7.42 1.74 7.51
N ASP A 55 7.62 2.99 7.93
CA ASP A 55 8.45 4.00 7.30
C ASP A 55 8.20 4.15 5.79
N LEU A 56 6.92 4.28 5.44
CA LEU A 56 6.50 4.59 4.07
C LEU A 56 7.01 5.98 3.66
N PHE A 57 6.96 6.96 4.55
CA PHE A 57 7.48 8.30 4.32
C PHE A 57 8.82 8.50 5.01
N HIS A 58 9.64 9.40 4.46
CA HIS A 58 10.92 9.73 5.09
C HIS A 58 10.77 10.72 6.26
N GLU A 59 9.78 11.60 6.15
CA GLU A 59 9.50 12.68 7.08
C GLU A 59 8.08 12.49 7.62
N ASN A 60 7.88 12.69 8.92
CA ASN A 60 6.58 12.57 9.59
C ASN A 60 5.56 13.57 8.99
N HIS A 61 6.05 14.68 8.44
CA HIS A 61 5.26 15.66 7.71
C HIS A 61 5.72 15.70 6.24
N PRO A 62 5.35 14.70 5.42
CA PRO A 62 5.83 14.61 4.05
C PRO A 62 5.35 15.80 3.22
N SER A 63 6.17 16.23 2.26
CA SER A 63 5.83 17.35 1.39
C SER A 63 4.55 17.07 0.59
N ARG A 64 3.83 18.12 0.18
CA ARG A 64 2.65 17.98 -0.69
C ARG A 64 2.96 17.20 -1.97
N GLU A 65 4.14 17.40 -2.53
CA GLU A 65 4.56 16.70 -3.74
C GLU A 65 4.82 15.21 -3.45
N THR A 66 5.47 14.89 -2.33
CA THR A 66 5.66 13.51 -1.85
C THR A 66 4.33 12.80 -1.68
N GLN A 67 3.38 13.41 -0.97
CA GLN A 67 2.04 12.85 -0.76
C GLN A 67 1.31 12.61 -2.10
N LEU A 68 1.34 13.59 -3.01
CA LEU A 68 0.71 13.46 -4.32
C LEU A 68 1.32 12.35 -5.18
N LYS A 69 2.65 12.20 -5.17
CA LYS A 69 3.35 11.11 -5.87
C LYS A 69 2.95 9.75 -5.32
N VAL A 70 2.96 9.57 -4.00
CA VAL A 70 2.55 8.31 -3.35
C VAL A 70 1.10 7.98 -3.69
N VAL A 71 0.16 8.92 -3.54
CA VAL A 71 -1.26 8.70 -3.88
C VAL A 71 -1.44 8.32 -5.36
N ARG A 72 -0.70 8.95 -6.28
CA ARG A 72 -0.72 8.60 -7.71
C ARG A 72 -0.24 7.18 -7.96
N LEU A 73 0.85 6.76 -7.30
CA LEU A 73 1.36 5.39 -7.40
C LEU A 73 0.34 4.37 -6.85
N LEU A 74 -0.17 4.60 -5.63
CA LEU A 74 -1.20 3.75 -5.03
C LEU A 74 -2.41 3.59 -5.94
N ARG A 75 -2.93 4.69 -6.48
CA ARG A 75 -4.05 4.65 -7.43
C ARG A 75 -3.70 3.87 -8.71
N THR A 76 -2.51 4.05 -9.25
CA THR A 76 -2.09 3.42 -10.52
C THR A 76 -2.02 1.90 -10.41
N TYR A 77 -1.49 1.39 -9.29
CA TYR A 77 -1.21 -0.03 -9.11
C TYR A 77 -2.30 -0.77 -8.33
N CYS A 78 -3.02 -0.10 -7.44
CA CYS A 78 -3.93 -0.76 -6.51
C CYS A 78 -5.41 -0.65 -6.90
N THR A 79 -5.80 0.13 -7.91
CA THR A 79 -7.23 0.36 -8.23
C THR A 79 -7.67 0.00 -9.66
N LYS A 80 -6.92 -0.86 -10.36
CA LYS A 80 -7.20 -1.20 -11.77
C LYS A 80 -7.12 -2.71 -12.01
N GLY A 81 -8.29 -3.35 -12.05
CA GLY A 81 -8.42 -4.81 -12.05
C GLY A 81 -9.67 -5.30 -11.31
N GLU A 82 -9.66 -6.59 -10.99
CA GLU A 82 -10.69 -7.29 -10.22
C GLU A 82 -10.48 -7.10 -8.72
N LYS A 83 -11.53 -7.30 -7.93
CA LYS A 83 -11.43 -7.28 -6.46
C LYS A 83 -10.54 -8.44 -5.99
N PRO A 84 -9.77 -8.27 -4.91
CA PRO A 84 -8.98 -9.36 -4.33
C PRO A 84 -9.91 -10.48 -3.82
N ASP A 85 -9.46 -11.72 -3.94
CA ASP A 85 -10.15 -12.90 -3.39
C ASP A 85 -9.72 -13.10 -1.93
N LEU A 86 -10.17 -12.18 -1.05
CA LEU A 86 -9.85 -12.17 0.37
C LEU A 86 -11.10 -11.94 1.20
N ASP A 87 -11.31 -12.83 2.18
CA ASP A 87 -12.38 -12.68 3.17
C ASP A 87 -11.90 -11.90 4.39
N PHE A 88 -12.68 -10.88 4.78
CA PHE A 88 -12.48 -10.18 6.04
C PHE A 88 -13.38 -10.78 7.13
N VAL A 89 -12.78 -11.57 8.02
CA VAL A 89 -13.50 -12.33 9.06
C VAL A 89 -13.40 -11.75 10.47
N SER A 90 -12.52 -10.76 10.67
CA SER A 90 -12.29 -10.11 11.97
C SER A 90 -13.30 -8.99 12.25
N ASP A 91 -13.42 -8.55 13.50
CA ASP A 91 -14.41 -7.53 13.89
C ASP A 91 -14.01 -6.12 13.38
N PRO A 92 -14.76 -5.54 12.43
CA PRO A 92 -14.44 -4.21 11.91
C PRO A 92 -14.62 -3.10 12.96
N THR A 93 -15.47 -3.30 13.96
CA THR A 93 -15.73 -2.28 15.01
C THR A 93 -14.51 -2.05 15.90
N ILE A 94 -13.65 -3.06 16.04
CA ILE A 94 -12.38 -2.98 16.77
C ILE A 94 -11.28 -2.44 15.86
N ASN A 95 -11.14 -3.02 14.66
CA ASN A 95 -10.02 -2.71 13.76
C ASN A 95 -10.10 -1.30 13.17
N PHE A 96 -11.31 -0.76 12.98
CA PHE A 96 -11.55 0.54 12.34
C PHE A 96 -12.15 1.58 13.30
N GLN A 97 -12.02 1.39 14.62
CA GLN A 97 -12.53 2.35 15.63
C GLN A 97 -12.02 3.79 15.46
N HIS A 98 -10.85 3.95 14.83
CA HIS A 98 -10.20 5.24 14.57
C HIS A 98 -10.60 5.86 13.22
N SER A 99 -11.37 5.14 12.40
CA SER A 99 -11.70 5.50 11.02
C SER A 99 -13.17 5.87 10.89
N ASN A 100 -13.47 6.85 10.03
CA ASN A 100 -14.85 7.16 9.62
C ASN A 100 -15.41 6.12 8.63
N PHE A 101 -14.57 5.21 8.13
CA PHE A 101 -14.93 4.11 7.23
C PHE A 101 -14.78 2.79 8.00
N PRO A 102 -15.88 2.17 8.46
CA PRO A 102 -15.84 1.05 9.40
C PRO A 102 -15.63 -0.30 8.71
N SER A 103 -14.76 -0.38 7.71
CA SER A 103 -14.45 -1.63 7.00
C SER A 103 -13.14 -1.51 6.21
N VAL A 104 -12.62 -2.64 5.74
CA VAL A 104 -11.50 -2.71 4.80
C VAL A 104 -11.85 -2.02 3.48
N ASN A 105 -10.87 -1.35 2.88
CA ASN A 105 -11.06 -0.53 1.68
C ASN A 105 -11.56 -1.32 0.44
N TYR A 106 -11.26 -2.61 0.34
CA TYR A 106 -11.66 -3.44 -0.81
C TYR A 106 -13.10 -3.95 -0.74
N LEU A 107 -13.76 -3.80 0.41
CA LEU A 107 -15.20 -4.05 0.58
C LEU A 107 -16.04 -2.77 0.43
N ASP A 108 -15.43 -1.60 0.24
CA ASP A 108 -16.17 -0.37 -0.06
C ASP A 108 -16.74 -0.41 -1.48
N ASP A 109 -18.05 -0.21 -1.63
CA ASP A 109 -18.73 -0.26 -2.94
C ASP A 109 -18.38 0.92 -3.86
N ASN A 110 -17.90 2.03 -3.30
CA ASN A 110 -17.48 3.20 -4.05
C ASN A 110 -16.03 3.13 -4.50
N LEU A 111 -15.25 2.20 -3.94
CA LEU A 111 -13.84 2.02 -4.26
C LEU A 111 -13.63 0.70 -5.01
N ARG A 112 -12.85 0.78 -6.09
CA ARG A 112 -12.36 -0.41 -6.78
C ARG A 112 -10.94 -0.68 -6.35
N ILE A 113 -10.77 -1.35 -5.22
CA ILE A 113 -9.45 -1.81 -4.76
C ILE A 113 -9.19 -3.22 -5.30
N THR A 114 -7.98 -3.41 -5.79
CA THR A 114 -7.54 -4.62 -6.51
C THR A 114 -6.33 -5.26 -5.85
N VAL A 115 -5.52 -4.45 -5.18
CA VAL A 115 -4.43 -4.89 -4.31
C VAL A 115 -4.54 -4.07 -3.03
N PRO A 116 -5.17 -4.60 -1.97
CA PRO A 116 -5.21 -3.91 -0.68
C PRO A 116 -3.81 -3.86 -0.08
N ILE A 117 -3.51 -2.73 0.58
CA ILE A 117 -2.25 -2.55 1.31
C ILE A 117 -2.59 -2.48 2.80
N PHE A 118 -1.98 -3.38 3.56
CA PHE A 118 -1.97 -3.33 5.01
C PHE A 118 -0.65 -2.71 5.46
N THR A 119 -0.69 -1.77 6.38
CA THR A 119 0.50 -1.06 6.84
C THR A 119 0.44 -0.78 8.33
N ILE A 120 1.61 -0.74 8.96
CA ILE A 120 1.83 -0.11 10.26
C ILE A 120 2.59 1.21 10.07
N HIS A 121 2.62 2.06 11.09
CA HIS A 121 3.52 3.22 11.13
C HIS A 121 4.90 2.77 11.65
N GLY A 122 5.95 3.38 11.14
CA GLY A 122 7.30 3.28 11.70
C GLY A 122 7.67 4.54 12.48
N ASN A 123 8.93 4.67 12.89
CA ASN A 123 9.37 5.81 13.71
C ASN A 123 9.49 7.13 12.92
N HIS A 124 9.57 7.08 11.59
CA HIS A 124 9.52 8.26 10.72
C HIS A 124 8.09 8.61 10.27
N ASP A 125 7.13 7.71 10.45
CA ASP A 125 5.73 7.93 10.07
C ASP A 125 4.84 8.36 11.27
N ASP A 126 5.42 8.47 12.47
CA ASP A 126 4.74 8.82 13.75
C ASP A 126 4.54 10.32 13.99
#